data_AF-A0A7S3EAV1-F1
#
_entry.id   AF-A0A7S3EAV1-F1
#
_cell.length_a   1.000
_cell.length_b   1.000
_cell.length_c   1.000
_cell.angle_alpha   90.00
_cell.angle_beta   90.00
_cell.angle_gamma   90.00
#
_symmetry.space_group_name_H-M   'P 1'
#
loop_
_entity.id
_entity.type
_entity.pdbx_description
1 polymer ?
#
loop_
_entity_poly.entity_id
_entity_poly.type
_entity_poly.pdbx_seq_one_letter_code
_entity_poly.pdbx_strand_id
1 'polypeptide(L)'
;MVIGFTLTPWIGFGRPTLVRKEPLENTQNGARRTRSGILDSKVFLAEKEAHRPDLGKGIPPETENTTQHSCEGGDSIVEVIDTCPESFKTCREWIAFTDLHVRRSTIQTCLQVLRYVHEQALRREAGVVFLGDFWHSRGDLPVEPLNLILEEFSRWTQPMIMISGNHDQVSIDGELNALEPIALAAGEDRVMVFSKPTLFLDALWLPFRRNDAELLKALGSTHSANAKAIFCHIDVYGADMNNGHVSVLGTKPNRLFHPDTVVYSGHFHKPQTVPGTGIRYLGSPYQISLSEAGQSKALVVLDSQWTVKQEIPIDFGPRHFRLKSMDHLEKTIDSLRANDLLALELPSTGRDSVESIVRKVVSKGAKLQLKRKPKPTSKARIENAESLSLERVFTMYAEIKGCSKEIVSSGLGIIRDYLNDDSDVIPAESRRSSTLELVTVNFQGFGSFEKLATYSAKNRGVVLVVGENSSSTGLSSNAAGKTTMMVAPLWCLTGFTDIRPDGTRATGLSTEMLNDNSESGFVQVEGLLDGRQLRVTRSLRRKGRRIESSLEVILDVCR
;
A
#
# COMPACT_ATOMS: atom_id res chain seq x y z
N MET A 1 -23.52 3.76 -48.26
CA MET A 1 -22.67 4.80 -48.86
C MET A 1 -21.47 4.98 -47.94
N VAL A 2 -20.29 4.63 -48.45
CA VAL A 2 -19.03 4.40 -47.73
C VAL A 2 -18.18 5.66 -47.76
N ILE A 3 -17.62 6.05 -46.59
CA ILE A 3 -16.29 6.65 -46.37
C ILE A 3 -15.96 6.27 -44.90
N GLY A 4 -14.97 5.47 -44.49
CA GLY A 4 -13.60 5.22 -44.96
C GLY A 4 -12.62 5.98 -44.04
N PHE A 5 -11.90 5.32 -43.12
CA PHE A 5 -10.43 5.27 -42.95
C PHE A 5 -10.13 5.26 -41.42
N THR A 6 -9.10 4.66 -40.82
CA THR A 6 -8.08 3.64 -41.16
C THR A 6 -7.54 3.13 -39.82
N LEU A 7 -7.35 1.82 -39.68
CA LEU A 7 -6.50 1.22 -38.64
C LEU A 7 -5.06 1.21 -39.16
N THR A 8 -4.11 1.65 -38.33
CA THR A 8 -2.67 1.39 -38.54
C THR A 8 -2.09 0.89 -37.23
N PRO A 9 -1.56 -0.35 -37.17
CA PRO A 9 -0.85 -0.85 -36.01
C PRO A 9 0.66 -0.76 -36.25
N TRP A 10 1.40 0.10 -35.56
CA TRP A 10 2.86 0.03 -35.47
C TRP A 10 3.31 0.75 -34.19
N ILE A 11 3.86 0.02 -33.22
CA ILE A 11 4.83 0.57 -32.25
C ILE A 11 6.07 -0.34 -32.32
N GLY A 12 6.99 0.04 -33.21
CA GLY A 12 8.41 -0.19 -32.98
C GLY A 12 8.94 0.94 -32.10
N PHE A 13 9.81 0.60 -31.15
CA PHE A 13 10.45 1.54 -30.24
C PHE A 13 11.24 2.61 -31.01
N GLY A 14 10.90 3.88 -30.76
CA GLY A 14 11.64 5.04 -31.26
C GLY A 14 11.52 6.21 -30.29
N ARG A 15 12.66 6.81 -29.94
CA ARG A 15 12.83 7.91 -28.96
C ARG A 15 11.95 9.13 -29.31
N PRO A 16 11.48 9.92 -28.33
CA PRO A 16 10.66 11.10 -28.58
C PRO A 16 11.49 12.23 -29.20
N THR A 17 11.13 12.64 -30.41
CA THR A 17 11.61 13.88 -31.04
C THR A 17 10.67 15.02 -30.66
N LEU A 18 11.18 16.00 -29.92
CA LEU A 18 10.50 17.26 -29.67
C LEU A 18 10.29 18.01 -30.99
N VAL A 19 9.04 18.25 -31.39
CA VAL A 19 8.70 19.23 -32.43
C VAL A 19 8.05 20.43 -31.75
N ARG A 20 8.84 21.50 -31.61
CA ARG A 20 8.36 22.83 -31.23
C ARG A 20 7.42 23.35 -32.33
N LYS A 21 6.23 23.82 -31.93
CA LYS A 21 5.39 24.70 -32.77
C LYS A 21 6.09 26.06 -32.88
N GLU A 22 6.41 26.47 -34.10
CA GLU A 22 6.70 27.87 -34.42
C GLU A 22 5.39 28.68 -34.35
N PRO A 23 5.41 29.92 -33.82
CA PRO A 23 4.36 30.89 -34.01
C PRO A 23 4.59 31.71 -35.29
N LEU A 24 3.47 32.11 -35.89
CA LEU A 24 3.31 32.94 -37.08
C LEU A 24 4.22 34.17 -37.12
N GLU A 25 4.80 34.40 -38.30
CA GLU A 25 5.53 35.61 -38.67
C GLU A 25 4.69 36.88 -38.47
N ASN A 26 5.30 37.91 -37.89
CA ASN A 26 5.05 39.26 -38.36
C ASN A 26 6.31 40.15 -38.25
N THR A 27 6.67 40.67 -39.41
CA THR A 27 7.69 41.63 -39.81
C THR A 27 8.19 42.69 -38.80
N GLN A 28 9.53 42.86 -38.71
CA GLN A 28 10.31 44.06 -39.13
C GLN A 28 11.64 44.23 -38.36
N ASN A 29 12.72 44.38 -39.14
CA ASN A 29 13.94 45.19 -38.95
C ASN A 29 14.89 44.99 -37.74
N GLY A 30 16.17 44.71 -38.05
CA GLY A 30 17.30 45.50 -37.51
C GLY A 30 18.44 44.80 -36.76
N ALA A 31 19.44 44.33 -37.52
CA ALA A 31 20.90 44.43 -37.26
C ALA A 31 21.61 43.81 -36.01
N ARG A 32 22.59 42.94 -36.35
CA ARG A 32 24.01 42.85 -35.88
C ARG A 32 24.44 42.01 -34.64
N ARG A 33 25.43 41.14 -34.95
CA ARG A 33 26.68 40.72 -34.22
C ARG A 33 26.75 39.35 -33.49
N THR A 34 27.25 38.36 -34.25
CA THR A 34 28.41 37.44 -34.03
C THR A 34 29.00 37.12 -32.65
N ARG A 35 29.22 35.81 -32.39
CA ARG A 35 30.43 35.05 -31.86
C ARG A 35 29.97 33.88 -30.97
N SER A 36 30.66 32.74 -30.74
CA SER A 36 31.51 31.76 -31.47
C SER A 36 32.05 30.76 -30.42
N GLY A 37 32.15 29.44 -30.72
CA GLY A 37 32.85 28.36 -29.97
C GLY A 37 31.90 27.24 -29.48
N ILE A 38 31.83 25.97 -29.93
CA ILE A 38 32.78 24.86 -30.28
C ILE A 38 33.68 24.46 -29.07
N LEU A 39 33.87 23.22 -28.56
CA LEU A 39 33.83 21.76 -28.95
C LEU A 39 33.42 20.93 -27.68
N ASP A 40 33.29 19.60 -27.58
CA ASP A 40 32.95 18.40 -28.40
C ASP A 40 33.47 17.14 -27.61
N SER A 41 32.73 16.02 -27.55
CA SER A 41 33.16 14.60 -27.29
C SER A 41 31.96 13.74 -26.84
N LYS A 42 31.30 12.96 -27.71
CA LYS A 42 31.59 11.59 -28.26
C LYS A 42 31.45 10.41 -27.27
N VAL A 43 30.41 9.61 -27.53
CA VAL A 43 30.04 8.31 -26.95
C VAL A 43 30.33 7.20 -27.97
N PHE A 44 30.86 6.06 -27.54
CA PHE A 44 31.03 4.84 -28.33
C PHE A 44 29.89 3.83 -28.04
N LEU A 45 29.34 3.23 -29.10
CA LEU A 45 28.48 2.04 -29.08
C LEU A 45 29.16 0.96 -29.93
N ALA A 46 29.13 -0.29 -29.47
CA ALA A 46 29.55 -1.46 -30.24
C ALA A 46 28.42 -2.50 -30.25
N GLU A 47 28.01 -2.90 -31.45
CA GLU A 47 27.09 -4.00 -31.76
C GLU A 47 27.84 -5.34 -31.74
N LYS A 48 27.12 -6.45 -31.46
CA LYS A 48 27.47 -7.77 -32.00
C LYS A 48 26.26 -8.71 -32.05
N GLU A 49 26.27 -9.51 -33.11
CA GLU A 49 25.17 -10.24 -33.75
C GLU A 49 24.77 -11.57 -33.09
N ALA A 50 23.62 -12.06 -33.56
CA ALA A 50 22.88 -13.25 -33.17
C ALA A 50 23.46 -14.57 -33.71
N HIS A 51 23.14 -15.69 -33.03
CA HIS A 51 23.07 -17.05 -33.60
C HIS A 51 21.97 -17.88 -32.90
N ARG A 52 21.15 -18.60 -33.68
CA ARG A 52 20.17 -19.64 -33.27
C ARG A 52 20.79 -21.04 -33.44
N PRO A 53 20.35 -22.05 -32.66
CA PRO A 53 19.67 -23.22 -33.24
C PRO A 53 18.53 -23.73 -32.32
N ASP A 54 17.34 -24.10 -32.82
CA ASP A 54 16.86 -25.32 -33.49
C ASP A 54 16.17 -26.33 -32.54
N LEU A 55 15.00 -26.82 -32.95
CA LEU A 55 13.99 -27.56 -32.18
C LEU A 55 14.08 -29.07 -32.47
N GLY A 56 14.02 -29.92 -31.44
CA GLY A 56 13.96 -31.38 -31.63
C GLY A 56 13.51 -32.20 -30.41
N LYS A 57 12.21 -32.53 -30.39
CA LYS A 57 11.52 -33.77 -29.95
C LYS A 57 11.99 -34.58 -28.72
N GLY A 58 11.01 -34.91 -27.86
CA GLY A 58 10.92 -36.21 -27.17
C GLY A 58 10.32 -36.18 -25.76
N ILE A 59 9.08 -36.66 -25.59
CA ILE A 59 8.47 -36.98 -24.28
C ILE A 59 8.57 -38.49 -24.06
N PRO A 60 9.00 -38.96 -22.87
CA PRO A 60 8.58 -40.26 -22.33
C PRO A 60 7.86 -40.11 -20.96
N PRO A 61 7.14 -41.16 -20.51
CA PRO A 61 6.06 -41.05 -19.54
C PRO A 61 6.49 -41.17 -18.06
N GLU A 62 5.54 -40.82 -17.20
CA GLU A 62 5.52 -40.79 -15.75
C GLU A 62 6.14 -42.04 -15.08
N THR A 63 6.94 -41.79 -14.03
CA THR A 63 7.12 -42.71 -12.91
C THR A 63 6.97 -41.93 -11.61
N GLU A 64 6.02 -42.36 -10.79
CA GLU A 64 5.77 -41.90 -9.43
C GLU A 64 7.06 -42.03 -8.61
N ASN A 65 7.51 -40.94 -7.98
CA ASN A 65 8.41 -41.03 -6.85
C ASN A 65 8.23 -39.82 -5.94
N THR A 66 7.82 -40.13 -4.71
CA THR A 66 7.87 -39.32 -3.49
C THR A 66 9.02 -38.32 -3.46
N THR A 67 8.71 -37.03 -3.59
CA THR A 67 9.67 -35.94 -3.41
C THR A 67 9.61 -35.40 -1.98
N GLN A 68 10.67 -35.70 -1.22
CA GLN A 68 11.23 -34.74 -0.27
C GLN A 68 11.41 -33.41 -1.02
N HIS A 69 10.94 -32.30 -0.46
CA HIS A 69 11.19 -30.97 -1.01
C HIS A 69 12.71 -30.72 -1.04
N SER A 70 13.30 -30.79 -2.24
CA SER A 70 14.70 -30.44 -2.46
C SER A 70 14.86 -28.91 -2.39
N CYS A 71 15.78 -28.46 -1.54
CA CYS A 71 16.09 -27.06 -1.26
C CYS A 71 16.86 -26.33 -2.38
N GLU A 72 16.96 -26.89 -3.59
CA GLU A 72 17.95 -26.51 -4.61
C GLU A 72 17.69 -25.16 -5.30
N GLY A 73 16.58 -24.47 -5.01
CA GLY A 73 16.25 -23.16 -5.61
C GLY A 73 16.39 -21.94 -4.69
N GLY A 74 16.46 -22.14 -3.37
CA GLY A 74 16.40 -21.05 -2.38
C GLY A 74 17.71 -20.29 -2.19
N ASP A 75 18.85 -20.95 -2.38
CA ASP A 75 20.15 -20.31 -2.15
C ASP A 75 20.50 -19.30 -3.26
N SER A 76 19.97 -19.48 -4.47
CA SER A 76 20.26 -18.58 -5.61
C SER A 76 19.61 -17.19 -5.52
N ILE A 77 18.60 -17.00 -4.64
CA ILE A 77 17.94 -15.70 -4.44
C ILE A 77 18.58 -14.88 -3.30
N VAL A 78 19.41 -15.51 -2.46
CA VAL A 78 20.06 -14.85 -1.34
C VAL A 78 21.45 -14.39 -1.77
N GLU A 79 21.68 -13.08 -1.74
CA GLU A 79 23.01 -12.52 -1.98
C GLU A 79 23.89 -12.71 -0.73
N VAL A 80 25.05 -13.34 -0.89
CA VAL A 80 26.01 -13.54 0.21
C VAL A 80 27.10 -12.48 0.11
N ILE A 81 27.27 -11.70 1.18
CA ILE A 81 28.34 -10.70 1.27
C ILE A 81 29.46 -11.25 2.16
N ASP A 82 30.50 -11.78 1.51
CA ASP A 82 31.68 -12.33 2.21
C ASP A 82 32.67 -11.25 2.64
N THR A 83 32.76 -10.15 1.89
CA THR A 83 33.66 -9.02 2.19
C THR A 83 32.96 -8.00 3.07
N CYS A 84 33.18 -8.10 4.38
CA CYS A 84 32.66 -7.14 5.36
C CYS A 84 33.64 -5.96 5.54
N PRO A 85 33.19 -4.69 5.37
CA PRO A 85 34.03 -3.53 5.64
C PRO A 85 34.45 -3.49 7.12
N GLU A 86 35.63 -2.93 7.41
CA GLU A 86 36.23 -2.98 8.75
C GLU A 86 35.37 -2.26 9.82
N SER A 87 34.66 -1.21 9.41
CA SER A 87 33.68 -0.50 10.24
C SER A 87 32.61 -1.44 10.82
N PHE A 88 32.09 -2.37 10.01
CA PHE A 88 31.05 -3.32 10.43
C PHE A 88 31.62 -4.48 11.25
N LYS A 89 32.85 -4.93 10.96
CA LYS A 89 33.50 -6.05 11.69
C LYS A 89 33.79 -5.75 13.16
N THR A 90 34.07 -4.50 13.47
CA THR A 90 34.45 -4.08 14.83
C THR A 90 33.24 -3.93 15.76
N CYS A 91 32.02 -3.85 15.21
CA CYS A 91 30.79 -3.71 15.99
C CYS A 91 30.50 -4.97 16.83
N ARG A 92 30.33 -4.77 18.14
CA ARG A 92 29.92 -5.82 19.09
C ARG A 92 28.48 -5.67 19.56
N GLU A 93 27.90 -4.50 19.33
CA GLU A 93 26.52 -4.16 19.64
C GLU A 93 25.87 -3.44 18.46
N TRP A 94 24.55 -3.53 18.39
CA TRP A 94 23.75 -2.91 17.34
C TRP A 94 22.51 -2.24 17.92
N ILE A 95 22.23 -1.00 17.49
CA ILE A 95 21.00 -0.30 17.84
C ILE A 95 20.00 -0.47 16.69
N ALA A 96 18.93 -1.22 16.94
CA ALA A 96 17.88 -1.52 15.98
C ALA A 96 16.64 -0.64 16.19
N PHE A 97 16.14 -0.07 15.09
CA PHE A 97 14.87 0.67 15.01
C PHE A 97 14.28 0.57 13.60
N THR A 98 13.07 1.10 13.38
CA THR A 98 12.30 0.90 12.13
C THR A 98 11.21 1.96 11.97
N ASP A 99 10.52 1.98 10.83
CA ASP A 99 9.25 2.70 10.63
C ASP A 99 9.33 4.18 11.04
N LEU A 100 10.36 4.89 10.54
CA LEU A 100 10.61 6.29 10.88
C LEU A 100 9.60 7.23 10.19
N HIS A 101 9.14 6.85 8.98
CA HIS A 101 8.18 7.59 8.16
C HIS A 101 8.44 9.10 8.06
N VAL A 102 9.60 9.44 7.50
CA VAL A 102 9.98 10.82 7.22
C VAL A 102 9.01 11.45 6.22
N ARG A 103 8.42 12.57 6.63
CA ARG A 103 7.65 13.50 5.79
C ARG A 103 7.79 14.92 6.33
N ARG A 104 7.31 15.92 5.58
CA ARG A 104 7.38 17.34 5.97
C ARG A 104 6.86 17.62 7.38
N SER A 105 5.78 16.95 7.80
CA SER A 105 5.19 17.17 9.14
C SER A 105 5.92 16.45 10.28
N THR A 106 6.78 15.47 10.00
CA THR A 106 7.48 14.65 11.01
C THR A 106 9.00 14.85 10.99
N ILE A 107 9.54 15.57 10.01
CA ILE A 107 10.99 15.70 9.79
C ILE A 107 11.76 16.13 11.04
N GLN A 108 11.23 17.08 11.83
CA GLN A 108 11.91 17.53 13.05
C GLN A 108 12.00 16.42 14.11
N THR A 109 10.92 15.68 14.33
CA THR A 109 10.92 14.50 15.21
C THR A 109 11.88 13.43 14.68
N CYS A 110 11.87 13.19 13.37
CA CYS A 110 12.75 12.20 12.76
C CYS A 110 14.23 12.55 12.94
N LEU A 111 14.61 13.82 12.76
CA LEU A 111 15.96 14.30 13.03
C LEU A 111 16.35 14.16 14.52
N GLN A 112 15.42 14.41 15.45
CA GLN A 112 15.66 14.17 16.88
C GLN A 112 15.94 12.70 17.17
N VAL A 113 15.14 11.79 16.60
CA VAL A 113 15.34 10.34 16.73
C VAL A 113 16.69 9.93 16.14
N LEU A 114 17.00 10.36 14.92
CA LEU A 114 18.26 10.01 14.25
C LEU A 114 19.48 10.50 15.04
N ARG A 115 19.46 11.74 15.54
CA ARG A 115 20.53 12.28 16.39
C ARG A 115 20.71 11.47 17.66
N TYR A 116 19.60 11.09 18.30
CA TYR A 116 19.64 10.30 19.51
C TYR A 116 20.14 8.87 19.25
N VAL A 117 19.71 8.23 18.15
CA VAL A 117 20.24 6.93 17.73
C VAL A 117 21.75 7.02 17.52
N HIS A 118 22.22 8.03 16.78
CA HIS A 118 23.65 8.23 16.53
C HIS A 118 24.43 8.47 17.84
N GLU A 119 23.90 9.29 18.76
CA GLU A 119 24.50 9.51 20.09
C GLU A 119 24.58 8.22 20.91
N GLN A 120 23.53 7.41 20.92
CA GLN A 120 23.52 6.13 21.64
C GLN A 120 24.49 5.12 21.01
N ALA A 121 24.62 5.13 19.68
CA ALA A 121 25.52 4.27 18.93
C ALA A 121 26.99 4.64 19.21
N LEU A 122 27.31 5.94 19.17
CA LEU A 122 28.64 6.47 19.52
C LEU A 122 29.06 6.08 20.94
N ARG A 123 28.17 6.22 21.92
CA ARG A 123 28.45 5.86 23.33
C ARG A 123 28.77 4.39 23.55
N ARG A 124 28.30 3.52 22.65
CA ARG A 124 28.44 2.06 22.76
C ARG A 124 29.45 1.49 21.78
N GLU A 125 30.01 2.33 20.91
CA GLU A 125 30.79 1.87 19.75
C GLU A 125 29.99 0.82 18.95
N ALA A 126 28.68 1.07 18.82
CA ALA A 126 27.70 0.16 18.25
C ALA A 126 27.35 0.55 16.81
N GLY A 127 27.08 -0.45 15.97
CA GLY A 127 26.47 -0.25 14.68
C GLY A 127 24.97 0.07 14.81
N VAL A 128 24.34 0.43 13.70
CA VAL A 128 22.91 0.75 13.63
C VAL A 128 22.21 -0.19 12.65
N VAL A 129 21.01 -0.64 13.00
CA VAL A 129 20.13 -1.43 12.13
C VAL A 129 18.82 -0.70 11.92
N PHE A 130 18.39 -0.57 10.67
CA PHE A 130 17.11 0.04 10.31
C PHE A 130 16.24 -0.88 9.44
N LEU A 131 15.06 -1.23 9.94
CA LEU A 131 14.21 -2.27 9.35
C LEU A 131 13.10 -1.76 8.42
N GLY A 132 13.39 -0.72 7.63
CA GLY A 132 12.50 -0.24 6.58
C GLY A 132 11.47 0.78 7.01
N ASP A 133 10.75 1.31 6.01
CA ASP A 133 9.82 2.43 6.10
C ASP A 133 10.48 3.69 6.65
N PHE A 134 11.63 4.03 6.06
CA PHE A 134 12.34 5.27 6.36
C PHE A 134 11.52 6.47 5.88
N TRP A 135 11.03 6.41 4.65
CA TRP A 135 10.21 7.45 4.05
C TRP A 135 8.72 7.15 4.22
N HIS A 136 7.90 8.20 4.35
CA HIS A 136 6.46 8.01 4.49
C HIS A 136 5.72 7.77 3.17
N SER A 137 6.14 8.41 2.09
CA SER A 137 5.39 8.40 0.83
C SER A 137 6.13 7.57 -0.22
N ARG A 138 5.48 6.51 -0.69
CA ARG A 138 6.02 5.67 -1.77
C ARG A 138 6.17 6.49 -3.05
N GLY A 139 7.37 6.52 -3.62
CA GLY A 139 7.66 7.20 -4.88
C GLY A 139 7.65 8.72 -4.82
N ASP A 140 7.55 9.32 -3.63
CA ASP A 140 7.63 10.77 -3.43
C ASP A 140 8.71 11.09 -2.39
N LEU A 141 9.84 11.59 -2.87
CA LEU A 141 10.94 12.09 -2.07
C LEU A 141 10.95 13.62 -2.06
N PRO A 142 10.35 14.26 -1.04
CA PRO A 142 10.34 15.71 -0.97
C PRO A 142 11.75 16.26 -0.73
N VAL A 143 12.18 17.18 -1.59
CA VAL A 143 13.56 17.71 -1.63
C VAL A 143 14.02 18.30 -0.28
N GLU A 144 13.16 19.04 0.42
CA GLU A 144 13.51 19.66 1.70
C GLU A 144 13.83 18.61 2.78
N PRO A 145 12.94 17.65 3.11
CA PRO A 145 13.29 16.52 3.98
C PRO A 145 14.48 15.72 3.49
N LEU A 146 14.62 15.47 2.18
CA LEU A 146 15.77 14.76 1.62
C LEU A 146 17.09 15.45 1.98
N ASN A 147 17.22 16.74 1.68
CA ASN A 147 18.45 17.48 1.95
C ASN A 147 18.80 17.51 3.44
N LEU A 148 17.81 17.66 4.33
CA LEU A 148 18.03 17.65 5.77
C LEU A 148 18.50 16.28 6.28
N ILE A 149 17.95 15.20 5.73
CA ILE A 149 18.36 13.83 6.06
C ILE A 149 19.78 13.57 5.56
N LEU A 150 20.11 13.95 4.32
CA LEU A 150 21.46 13.78 3.78
C LEU A 150 22.50 14.60 4.56
N GLU A 151 22.15 15.82 4.96
CA GLU A 151 23.00 16.65 5.82
C GLU A 151 23.23 15.97 7.18
N GLU A 152 22.18 15.40 7.79
CA GLU A 152 22.32 14.65 9.06
C GLU A 152 23.24 13.44 8.89
N PHE A 153 23.03 12.61 7.86
CA PHE A 153 23.87 11.43 7.58
C PHE A 153 25.31 11.77 7.21
N SER A 154 25.58 12.95 6.65
CA SER A 154 26.96 13.40 6.39
C SER A 154 27.82 13.48 7.66
N ARG A 155 27.18 13.61 8.83
CA ARG A 155 27.80 13.71 10.16
C ARG A 155 27.89 12.36 10.87
N TRP A 156 27.24 11.33 10.35
CA TRP A 156 27.26 10.00 10.94
C TRP A 156 28.61 9.33 10.71
N THR A 157 29.13 8.67 11.74
CA THR A 157 30.37 7.90 11.65
C THR A 157 30.18 6.41 11.93
N GLN A 158 29.10 6.05 12.62
CA GLN A 158 28.79 4.66 12.94
C GLN A 158 28.29 3.91 11.70
N PRO A 159 28.64 2.63 11.53
CA PRO A 159 28.14 1.83 10.43
C PRO A 159 26.64 1.55 10.60
N MET A 160 25.91 1.49 9.50
CA MET A 160 24.48 1.27 9.48
C MET A 160 24.09 0.27 8.40
N ILE A 161 23.23 -0.67 8.78
CA ILE A 161 22.57 -1.61 7.87
C ILE A 161 21.12 -1.18 7.74
N MET A 162 20.62 -1.09 6.51
CA MET A 162 19.24 -0.74 6.21
C MET A 162 18.63 -1.78 5.27
N ILE A 163 17.38 -2.16 5.53
CA ILE A 163 16.54 -2.83 4.53
C ILE A 163 15.44 -1.89 4.07
N SER A 164 14.96 -2.05 2.84
CA SER A 164 13.83 -1.27 2.33
C SER A 164 12.49 -1.82 2.84
N GLY A 165 11.62 -0.92 3.32
CA GLY A 165 10.23 -1.25 3.65
C GLY A 165 9.30 -1.07 2.46
N ASN A 166 8.00 -1.30 2.66
CA ASN A 166 7.02 -1.14 1.59
C ASN A 166 6.86 0.33 1.18
N HIS A 167 7.05 1.30 2.07
CA HIS A 167 6.98 2.71 1.69
C HIS A 167 8.23 3.19 0.94
N ASP A 168 9.37 2.53 1.13
CA ASP A 168 10.63 2.93 0.49
C ASP A 168 10.71 2.47 -0.98
N GLN A 169 10.02 1.39 -1.35
CA GLN A 169 10.13 0.79 -2.68
C GLN A 169 9.23 1.42 -3.74
N VAL A 170 9.79 1.80 -4.88
CA VAL A 170 9.04 2.35 -6.02
C VAL A 170 8.65 1.25 -7.00
N SER A 171 9.60 0.39 -7.35
CA SER A 171 9.37 -0.74 -8.25
C SER A 171 8.70 -1.93 -7.55
N ILE A 172 8.15 -2.85 -8.33
CA ILE A 172 7.45 -4.04 -7.81
C ILE A 172 8.44 -5.06 -7.24
N ASP A 173 9.60 -5.20 -7.88
CA ASP A 173 10.72 -6.06 -7.47
C ASP A 173 11.53 -5.49 -6.28
N GLY A 174 11.33 -4.21 -5.96
CA GLY A 174 11.99 -3.53 -4.85
C GLY A 174 13.41 -3.03 -5.14
N GLU A 175 13.93 -3.24 -6.35
CA GLU A 175 15.27 -2.79 -6.76
C GLU A 175 15.40 -1.27 -6.70
N LEU A 176 14.40 -0.55 -7.22
CA LEU A 176 14.36 0.90 -7.13
C LEU A 176 13.70 1.31 -5.81
N ASN A 177 14.51 1.82 -4.88
CA ASN A 177 14.03 2.27 -3.57
C ASN A 177 14.63 3.61 -3.13
N ALA A 178 13.92 4.27 -2.23
CA ALA A 178 14.18 5.62 -1.75
C ALA A 178 15.34 5.73 -0.74
N LEU A 179 15.99 4.61 -0.38
CA LEU A 179 17.13 4.61 0.53
C LEU A 179 18.47 4.82 -0.21
N GLU A 180 18.50 4.60 -1.52
CA GLU A 180 19.70 4.73 -2.35
C GLU A 180 20.43 6.09 -2.20
N PRO A 181 19.74 7.26 -2.16
CA PRO A 181 20.41 8.53 -1.91
C PRO A 181 21.16 8.61 -0.57
N ILE A 182 20.66 7.92 0.46
CA ILE A 182 21.30 7.88 1.79
C ILE A 182 22.60 7.08 1.71
N ALA A 183 22.57 5.90 1.09
CA ALA A 183 23.76 5.06 0.89
C ALA A 183 24.84 5.81 0.08
N LEU A 184 24.46 6.44 -1.03
CA LEU A 184 25.38 7.20 -1.87
C LEU A 184 26.02 8.40 -1.14
N ALA A 185 25.25 9.09 -0.30
CA ALA A 185 25.75 10.25 0.44
C ALA A 185 26.67 9.86 1.60
N ALA A 186 26.40 8.75 2.27
CA ALA A 186 27.19 8.29 3.43
C ALA A 186 28.41 7.43 3.04
N GLY A 187 28.36 6.80 1.87
CA GLY A 187 29.35 5.83 1.39
C GLY A 187 29.04 4.41 1.85
N GLU A 188 29.30 3.44 0.98
CA GLU A 188 28.98 2.01 1.21
C GLU A 188 29.77 1.39 2.37
N ASP A 189 30.96 1.91 2.67
CA ASP A 189 31.74 1.52 3.86
C ASP A 189 31.10 1.96 5.19
N ARG A 190 30.02 2.76 5.13
CA ARG A 190 29.31 3.25 6.31
C ARG A 190 27.84 2.88 6.31
N VAL A 191 27.13 3.02 5.20
CA VAL A 191 25.71 2.70 5.12
C VAL A 191 25.50 1.66 4.02
N MET A 192 25.11 0.46 4.44
CA MET A 192 24.75 -0.63 3.53
C MET A 192 23.23 -0.74 3.45
N VAL A 193 22.69 -0.57 2.24
CA VAL A 193 21.26 -0.77 1.95
C VAL A 193 21.09 -2.09 1.22
N PHE A 194 20.33 -3.00 1.82
CA PHE A 194 19.98 -4.28 1.20
C PHE A 194 18.62 -4.16 0.54
N SER A 195 18.65 -4.14 -0.80
CA SER A 195 17.46 -4.12 -1.64
C SER A 195 16.93 -5.53 -1.92
N LYS A 196 17.73 -6.58 -1.71
CA LYS A 196 17.41 -8.01 -1.91
C LYS A 196 17.60 -8.84 -0.65
N PRO A 197 17.10 -10.10 -0.61
CA PRO A 197 17.49 -11.05 0.42
C PRO A 197 19.01 -11.19 0.47
N THR A 198 19.60 -10.91 1.63
CA THR A 198 21.06 -10.86 1.77
C THR A 198 21.49 -11.58 3.05
N LEU A 199 22.51 -12.42 2.96
CA LEU A 199 23.20 -12.99 4.13
C LEU A 199 24.43 -12.13 4.44
N PHE A 200 24.45 -11.53 5.62
CA PHE A 200 25.56 -10.70 6.08
C PHE A 200 25.68 -10.72 7.61
N LEU A 201 26.90 -10.86 8.13
CA LEU A 201 27.18 -10.98 9.58
C LEU A 201 26.36 -12.08 10.29
N ASP A 202 26.29 -13.25 9.66
CA ASP A 202 25.51 -14.42 10.13
C ASP A 202 24.01 -14.14 10.33
N ALA A 203 23.48 -13.05 9.76
CA ALA A 203 22.07 -12.72 9.79
C ALA A 203 21.51 -12.63 8.38
N LEU A 204 20.25 -13.04 8.24
CA LEU A 204 19.50 -12.92 6.99
C LEU A 204 18.69 -11.63 6.99
N TRP A 205 18.91 -10.79 5.98
CA TRP A 205 18.28 -9.49 5.80
C TRP A 205 17.25 -9.60 4.68
N LEU A 206 15.98 -9.36 5.01
CA LEU A 206 14.83 -9.56 4.13
C LEU A 206 14.08 -8.24 3.96
N PRO A 207 14.46 -7.39 3.00
CA PRO A 207 13.65 -6.23 2.63
C PRO A 207 12.25 -6.65 2.23
N PHE A 208 11.30 -5.72 2.32
CA PHE A 208 9.92 -5.97 1.93
C PHE A 208 9.85 -6.50 0.49
N ARG A 209 8.89 -7.39 0.22
CA ARG A 209 8.57 -7.86 -1.13
C ARG A 209 7.07 -7.90 -1.31
N ARG A 210 6.61 -7.46 -2.49
CA ARG A 210 5.20 -7.65 -2.90
C ARG A 210 4.91 -9.09 -3.30
N ASN A 211 5.94 -9.82 -3.73
CA ASN A 211 5.84 -11.20 -4.16
C ASN A 211 6.25 -12.13 -3.02
N ASP A 212 5.26 -12.71 -2.34
CA ASP A 212 5.47 -13.64 -1.23
C ASP A 212 6.31 -14.87 -1.63
N ALA A 213 6.30 -15.25 -2.91
CA ALA A 213 7.08 -16.40 -3.37
C ALA A 213 8.60 -16.19 -3.24
N GLU A 214 9.09 -14.95 -3.42
CA GLU A 214 10.51 -14.63 -3.22
C GLU A 214 10.89 -14.69 -1.75
N LEU A 215 10.03 -14.15 -0.89
CA LEU A 215 10.20 -14.21 0.56
C LEU A 215 10.26 -15.67 1.04
N LEU A 216 9.30 -16.49 0.62
CA LEU A 216 9.25 -17.91 1.00
C LEU A 216 10.46 -18.69 0.47
N LYS A 217 10.94 -18.40 -0.75
CA LYS A 217 12.16 -19.02 -1.28
C LYS A 217 13.40 -18.65 -0.46
N ALA A 218 13.56 -17.38 -0.10
CA ALA A 218 14.68 -16.94 0.74
C ALA A 218 14.61 -17.56 2.14
N LEU A 219 13.42 -17.68 2.72
CA LEU A 219 13.22 -18.32 4.03
C LEU A 219 13.43 -19.83 4.02
N GLY A 220 13.16 -20.49 2.88
CA GLY A 220 13.44 -21.91 2.67
C GLY A 220 14.89 -22.25 2.27
N SER A 221 15.76 -21.23 2.15
CA SER A 221 17.17 -21.41 1.80
C SER A 221 17.98 -22.04 2.94
N THR A 222 19.12 -22.65 2.60
CA THR A 222 20.08 -23.14 3.61
C THR A 222 20.68 -21.99 4.41
N HIS A 223 20.77 -20.80 3.81
CA HIS A 223 21.22 -19.58 4.48
C HIS A 223 20.29 -19.16 5.61
N SER A 224 18.97 -19.24 5.40
CA SER A 224 17.96 -18.97 6.44
C SER A 224 18.09 -19.94 7.61
N ALA A 225 18.27 -21.24 7.32
CA ALA A 225 18.43 -22.26 8.36
C ALA A 225 19.68 -22.08 9.24
N ASN A 226 20.74 -21.50 8.67
CA ASN A 226 22.02 -21.28 9.36
C ASN A 226 22.17 -19.87 9.94
N ALA A 227 21.25 -18.95 9.63
CA ALA A 227 21.30 -17.59 10.14
C ALA A 227 21.00 -17.55 11.64
N LYS A 228 21.78 -16.76 12.39
CA LYS A 228 21.59 -16.53 13.83
C LYS A 228 20.33 -15.71 14.12
N ALA A 229 19.99 -14.80 13.21
CA ALA A 229 18.78 -14.00 13.27
C ALA A 229 18.30 -13.63 11.87
N ILE A 230 17.02 -13.28 11.79
CA ILE A 230 16.39 -12.77 10.58
C ILE A 230 15.84 -11.38 10.86
N PHE A 231 16.19 -10.44 9.98
CA PHE A 231 15.71 -9.06 10.00
C PHE A 231 14.82 -8.84 8.79
N CYS A 232 13.57 -8.44 8.99
CA CYS A 232 12.60 -8.36 7.91
C CYS A 232 11.64 -7.17 8.01
N HIS A 233 10.85 -6.97 6.98
CA HIS A 233 9.76 -6.00 6.97
C HIS A 233 8.52 -6.65 6.33
N ILE A 234 7.74 -7.38 7.13
CA ILE A 234 6.67 -8.27 6.62
C ILE A 234 5.40 -8.22 7.48
N ASP A 235 4.28 -8.64 6.89
CA ASP A 235 3.01 -8.88 7.58
C ASP A 235 2.91 -10.36 8.02
N VAL A 236 2.85 -10.58 9.33
CA VAL A 236 2.73 -11.91 9.95
C VAL A 236 1.34 -12.09 10.54
N TYR A 237 0.73 -13.24 10.23
CA TYR A 237 -0.56 -13.63 10.79
C TYR A 237 -0.54 -13.61 12.33
N GLY A 238 -1.56 -13.01 12.93
CA GLY A 238 -1.72 -12.92 14.38
C GLY A 238 -0.95 -11.76 15.03
N ALA A 239 -0.15 -11.00 14.27
CA ALA A 239 0.47 -9.77 14.78
C ALA A 239 -0.58 -8.66 15.00
N ASP A 240 -0.43 -7.88 16.06
CA ASP A 240 -1.29 -6.74 16.38
C ASP A 240 -0.98 -5.57 15.44
N MET A 241 -1.87 -5.26 14.51
CA MET A 241 -1.69 -4.14 13.58
C MET A 241 -1.90 -2.80 14.29
N ASN A 242 -2.90 -2.76 15.18
CA ASN A 242 -3.23 -1.63 16.03
C ASN A 242 -4.23 -2.07 17.12
N ASN A 243 -4.40 -1.25 18.17
CA ASN A 243 -5.23 -1.54 19.35
C ASN A 243 -6.58 -2.24 19.03
N GLY A 244 -6.59 -3.58 19.08
CA GLY A 244 -7.77 -4.44 18.91
C GLY A 244 -7.91 -5.11 17.53
N HIS A 245 -6.99 -4.88 16.59
CA HIS A 245 -6.98 -5.49 15.27
C HIS A 245 -5.70 -6.31 15.07
N VAL A 246 -5.88 -7.58 14.72
CA VAL A 246 -4.79 -8.51 14.39
C VAL A 246 -4.74 -8.76 12.89
N SER A 247 -3.55 -9.01 12.37
CA SER A 247 -3.40 -9.42 10.97
C SER A 247 -4.01 -10.81 10.78
N VAL A 248 -4.93 -10.91 9.83
CA VAL A 248 -5.58 -12.16 9.43
C VAL A 248 -5.22 -12.58 8.00
N LEU A 249 -4.53 -11.71 7.26
CA LEU A 249 -4.09 -11.92 5.88
C LEU A 249 -2.57 -12.09 5.77
N GLY A 250 -1.82 -11.76 6.82
CA GLY A 250 -0.38 -11.97 6.87
C GLY A 250 0.01 -13.43 6.73
N THR A 251 1.28 -13.68 6.45
CA THR A 251 1.76 -15.06 6.26
C THR A 251 1.82 -15.80 7.60
N LYS A 252 1.46 -17.09 7.62
CA LYS A 252 1.42 -17.90 8.84
C LYS A 252 2.84 -18.18 9.37
N PRO A 253 3.14 -17.94 10.67
CA PRO A 253 4.49 -18.11 11.23
C PRO A 253 5.13 -19.48 11.02
N ASN A 254 4.36 -20.55 11.16
CA ASN A 254 4.82 -21.94 11.01
C ASN A 254 5.26 -22.28 9.57
N ARG A 255 4.91 -21.45 8.58
CA ARG A 255 5.39 -21.56 7.20
C ARG A 255 6.61 -20.69 6.92
N LEU A 256 6.94 -19.75 7.82
CA LEU A 256 7.95 -18.72 7.59
C LEU A 256 9.26 -18.99 8.32
N PHE A 257 9.21 -19.48 9.56
CA PHE A 257 10.38 -19.48 10.43
C PHE A 257 10.51 -20.79 11.21
N HIS A 258 11.75 -21.23 11.41
CA HIS A 258 12.03 -22.30 12.34
C HIS A 258 11.66 -21.82 13.77
N PRO A 259 11.09 -22.67 14.65
CA PRO A 259 10.61 -22.27 15.96
C PRO A 259 11.64 -21.54 16.84
N ASP A 260 12.92 -21.88 16.67
CA ASP A 260 14.04 -21.32 17.45
C ASP A 260 14.70 -20.10 16.79
N THR A 261 14.26 -19.67 15.60
CA THR A 261 14.85 -18.53 14.92
C THR A 261 14.41 -17.21 15.56
N VAL A 262 15.38 -16.37 15.91
CA VAL A 262 15.14 -15.01 16.38
C VAL A 262 14.81 -14.13 15.17
N VAL A 263 13.62 -13.51 15.17
CA VAL A 263 13.17 -12.67 14.06
C VAL A 263 12.80 -11.28 14.55
N TYR A 264 13.36 -10.25 13.93
CA TYR A 264 13.00 -8.85 14.15
C TYR A 264 12.37 -8.26 12.91
N SER A 265 11.19 -7.66 13.05
CA SER A 265 10.46 -7.05 11.93
C SER A 265 10.15 -5.57 12.15
N GLY A 266 10.18 -4.82 11.05
CA GLY A 266 9.45 -3.55 10.87
C GLY A 266 7.99 -3.77 10.46
N HIS A 267 7.34 -2.77 9.86
CA HIS A 267 5.99 -2.79 9.26
C HIS A 267 4.85 -2.42 10.21
N PHE A 268 4.85 -3.00 11.42
CA PHE A 268 3.87 -2.64 12.44
C PHE A 268 4.46 -1.75 13.51
N HIS A 269 3.84 -0.59 13.71
CA HIS A 269 4.36 0.47 14.57
C HIS A 269 4.27 0.17 16.07
N LYS A 270 3.48 -0.84 16.46
CA LYS A 270 3.35 -1.28 17.84
C LYS A 270 4.48 -2.26 18.18
N PRO A 271 5.34 -1.97 19.18
CA PRO A 271 6.28 -2.95 19.68
C PRO A 271 5.53 -4.16 20.26
N GLN A 272 5.88 -5.36 19.81
CA GLN A 272 5.20 -6.60 20.22
C GLN A 272 6.00 -7.85 19.85
N THR A 273 5.63 -8.98 20.47
CA THR A 273 6.03 -10.32 20.03
C THR A 273 4.78 -11.05 19.56
N VAL A 274 4.83 -11.65 18.37
CA VAL A 274 3.70 -12.40 17.82
C VAL A 274 3.45 -13.64 18.70
N PRO A 275 2.23 -13.84 19.24
CA PRO A 275 1.94 -14.90 20.19
C PRO A 275 2.33 -16.29 19.68
N GLY A 276 3.03 -17.07 20.52
CA GLY A 276 3.44 -18.44 20.18
C GLY A 276 4.62 -18.52 19.21
N THR A 277 5.36 -17.43 18.99
CA THR A 277 6.51 -17.36 18.07
C THR A 277 7.66 -16.56 18.67
N GLY A 278 8.85 -16.67 18.08
CA GLY A 278 10.01 -15.80 18.35
C GLY A 278 10.02 -14.47 17.58
N ILE A 279 8.95 -14.14 16.85
CA ILE A 279 8.91 -12.99 15.94
C ILE A 279 8.56 -11.73 16.72
N ARG A 280 9.46 -10.74 16.67
CA ARG A 280 9.31 -9.47 17.38
C ARG A 280 9.23 -8.30 16.40
N TYR A 281 8.13 -7.56 16.46
CA TYR A 281 8.03 -6.24 15.84
C TYR A 281 8.66 -5.20 16.76
N LEU A 282 9.61 -4.42 16.23
CA LEU A 282 10.30 -3.40 17.02
C LEU A 282 9.40 -2.19 17.30
N GLY A 283 8.48 -1.90 16.38
CA GLY A 283 7.64 -0.71 16.42
C GLY A 283 8.40 0.57 16.05
N SER A 284 7.62 1.61 15.76
CA SER A 284 8.15 2.93 15.42
C SER A 284 8.83 3.58 16.64
N PRO A 285 9.84 4.46 16.44
CA PRO A 285 10.57 5.13 17.53
C PRO A 285 9.78 6.29 18.15
N TYR A 286 8.62 6.66 17.61
CA TYR A 286 7.71 7.67 18.16
C TYR A 286 6.28 7.36 17.73
N GLN A 287 5.28 8.00 18.35
CA GLN A 287 3.88 7.79 17.98
C GLN A 287 3.55 8.56 16.70
N ILE A 288 3.40 7.84 15.58
CA ILE A 288 3.14 8.46 14.27
C ILE A 288 1.67 8.84 14.13
N SER A 289 0.77 8.03 14.70
CA SER A 289 -0.67 8.26 14.63
C SER A 289 -1.40 7.92 15.93
N LEU A 290 -2.67 8.33 16.02
CA LEU A 290 -3.51 8.12 17.20
C LEU A 290 -3.75 6.62 17.50
N SER A 291 -3.49 5.69 16.56
CA SER A 291 -3.58 4.25 16.83
C SER A 291 -2.52 3.77 17.83
N GLU A 292 -1.42 4.52 17.95
CA GLU A 292 -0.29 4.23 18.84
C GLU A 292 -0.41 4.94 20.20
N ALA A 293 -1.59 5.52 20.49
CA ALA A 293 -1.83 6.27 21.71
C ALA A 293 -1.51 5.44 22.96
N GLY A 294 -0.71 6.03 23.86
CA GLY A 294 -0.26 5.42 25.11
C GLY A 294 0.77 4.30 24.97
N GLN A 295 1.26 4.00 23.77
CA GLN A 295 2.30 3.00 23.59
C GLN A 295 3.67 3.54 24.02
N SER A 296 4.39 2.76 24.83
CA SER A 296 5.81 2.98 25.10
C SER A 296 6.63 2.63 23.86
N LYS A 297 7.58 3.49 23.50
CA LYS A 297 8.50 3.27 22.39
C LYS A 297 9.91 3.06 22.94
N ALA A 298 10.72 2.26 22.24
CA ALA A 298 12.10 2.00 22.63
C ALA A 298 12.98 1.75 21.40
N LEU A 299 14.27 2.05 21.53
CA LEU A 299 15.31 1.50 20.66
C LEU A 299 15.74 0.14 21.24
N VAL A 300 16.05 -0.83 20.39
CA VAL A 300 16.49 -2.15 20.83
C VAL A 300 17.99 -2.29 20.62
N VAL A 301 18.71 -2.63 21.68
CA VAL A 301 20.15 -2.92 21.62
C VAL A 301 20.34 -4.42 21.51
N LEU A 302 21.00 -4.85 20.45
CA LEU A 302 21.35 -6.24 20.16
C LEU A 302 22.85 -6.47 20.41
N ASP A 303 23.21 -7.67 20.84
CA ASP A 303 24.61 -8.07 20.98
C ASP A 303 25.16 -8.74 19.70
N SER A 304 26.39 -9.22 19.77
CA SER A 304 27.07 -9.92 18.65
C SER A 304 26.40 -11.23 18.20
N GLN A 305 25.45 -11.77 18.97
CA GLN A 305 24.65 -12.94 18.59
C GLN A 305 23.23 -12.54 18.18
N TRP A 306 22.99 -11.25 17.94
CA TRP A 306 21.70 -10.68 17.58
C TRP A 306 20.62 -10.89 18.64
N THR A 307 20.99 -11.06 19.91
CA THR A 307 20.04 -11.20 21.01
C THR A 307 19.80 -9.86 21.71
N VAL A 308 18.60 -9.65 22.26
CA VAL A 308 18.26 -8.39 22.93
C VAL A 308 19.04 -8.25 24.23
N LYS A 309 19.97 -7.28 24.26
CA LYS A 309 20.73 -6.91 25.45
C LYS A 309 20.01 -5.88 26.31
N GLN A 310 19.38 -4.89 25.67
CA GLN A 310 18.72 -3.77 26.35
C GLN A 310 17.63 -3.15 25.47
N GLU A 311 16.60 -2.59 26.11
CA GLU A 311 15.69 -1.64 25.47
C GLU A 311 15.91 -0.25 26.05
N ILE A 312 16.11 0.75 25.19
CA ILE A 312 16.31 2.14 25.57
C ILE A 312 14.98 2.88 25.32
N PRO A 313 14.23 3.27 26.37
CA PRO A 313 13.01 4.03 26.19
C PRO A 313 13.27 5.32 25.43
N ILE A 314 12.36 5.66 24.51
CA ILE A 314 12.43 6.87 23.71
C ILE A 314 11.07 7.57 23.73
N ASP A 315 11.09 8.90 23.87
CA ASP A 315 9.90 9.73 24.07
C ASP A 315 10.05 11.04 23.28
N PHE A 316 10.26 10.91 21.97
CA PHE A 316 10.32 12.04 21.04
C PHE A 316 9.00 12.25 20.30
N GLY A 317 8.81 13.48 19.83
CA GLY A 317 7.64 13.86 19.06
C GLY A 317 6.36 13.98 19.89
N PRO A 318 5.21 14.19 19.22
CA PRO A 318 3.90 14.23 19.86
C PRO A 318 3.53 12.91 20.51
N ARG A 319 3.04 12.95 21.76
CA ARG A 319 2.35 11.82 22.37
C ARG A 319 0.86 11.91 22.09
N HIS A 320 0.24 10.76 21.93
CA HIS A 320 -1.18 10.65 21.65
C HIS A 320 -1.91 10.02 22.84
N PHE A 321 -3.02 10.64 23.23
CA PHE A 321 -3.87 10.21 24.31
C PHE A 321 -5.28 9.98 23.77
N ARG A 322 -5.92 8.87 24.18
CA ARG A 322 -7.30 8.55 23.80
C ARG A 322 -8.13 8.30 25.04
N LEU A 323 -9.10 9.18 25.30
CA LEU A 323 -10.02 9.06 26.42
C LEU A 323 -11.44 8.79 25.90
N LYS A 324 -12.09 7.76 26.43
CA LYS A 324 -13.47 7.36 26.07
C LYS A 324 -14.54 8.05 26.92
N SER A 325 -14.12 8.71 27.99
CA SER A 325 -14.96 9.40 28.98
C SER A 325 -14.16 10.57 29.55
N MET A 326 -14.82 11.35 30.43
CA MET A 326 -14.18 12.43 31.19
C MET A 326 -13.27 11.90 32.32
N ASP A 327 -13.23 10.59 32.53
CA ASP A 327 -12.40 9.97 33.55
C ASP A 327 -10.92 10.19 33.21
N HIS A 328 -10.12 10.52 34.22
CA HIS A 328 -8.70 10.85 34.10
C HIS A 328 -8.38 12.06 33.20
N LEU A 329 -9.37 12.85 32.76
CA LEU A 329 -9.15 13.99 31.87
C LEU A 329 -8.19 15.02 32.48
N GLU A 330 -8.44 15.47 33.71
CA GLU A 330 -7.60 16.46 34.38
C GLU A 330 -6.15 15.96 34.53
N LYS A 331 -5.97 14.73 35.01
CA LYS A 331 -4.64 14.09 35.11
C LYS A 331 -3.92 14.03 33.75
N THR A 332 -4.67 13.73 32.68
CA THR A 332 -4.12 13.69 31.32
C THR A 332 -3.70 15.09 30.87
N ILE A 333 -4.57 16.09 31.01
CA ILE A 333 -4.31 17.50 30.68
C ILE A 333 -3.08 18.02 31.41
N ASP A 334 -2.94 17.71 32.69
CA ASP A 334 -1.79 18.13 33.50
C ASP A 334 -0.47 17.59 32.95
N SER A 335 -0.49 16.37 32.43
CA SER A 335 0.66 15.68 31.86
C SER A 335 1.01 16.08 30.42
N LEU A 336 0.14 16.83 29.71
CA LEU A 336 0.34 17.18 28.30
C LEU A 336 1.57 18.08 28.11
N ARG A 337 2.28 17.83 27.01
CA ARG A 337 3.37 18.65 26.49
C ARG A 337 2.92 19.33 25.20
N ALA A 338 3.72 20.30 24.74
CA ALA A 338 3.48 20.97 23.46
C ALA A 338 3.43 19.94 22.32
N ASN A 339 2.50 20.14 21.39
CA ASN A 339 2.18 19.29 20.24
C ASN A 339 1.54 17.93 20.52
N ASP A 340 1.40 17.49 21.78
CA ASP A 340 0.66 16.26 22.11
C ASP A 340 -0.78 16.31 21.55
N LEU A 341 -1.36 15.16 21.21
CA LEU A 341 -2.74 15.04 20.75
C LEU A 341 -3.60 14.37 21.82
N LEU A 342 -4.61 15.07 22.32
CA LEU A 342 -5.67 14.48 23.13
C LEU A 342 -6.90 14.23 22.25
N ALA A 343 -7.27 12.97 22.07
CA ALA A 343 -8.54 12.58 21.47
C ALA A 343 -9.54 12.22 22.58
N LEU A 344 -10.60 13.02 22.71
CA LEU A 344 -11.63 12.86 23.74
C LEU A 344 -12.97 12.48 23.10
N GLU A 345 -13.51 11.35 23.51
CA GLU A 345 -14.88 10.97 23.17
C GLU A 345 -15.88 11.56 24.18
N LEU A 346 -16.82 12.36 23.68
CA LEU A 346 -17.85 12.98 24.49
C LEU A 346 -19.20 12.26 24.33
N PRO A 347 -20.00 12.16 25.41
CA PRO A 347 -21.37 11.66 25.33
C PRO A 347 -22.23 12.53 24.40
N SER A 348 -23.26 11.92 23.82
CA SER A 348 -24.14 12.57 22.83
C SER A 348 -25.11 13.59 23.45
N THR A 349 -25.27 13.57 24.76
CA THR A 349 -26.14 14.45 25.55
C THR A 349 -25.35 15.01 26.73
N GLY A 350 -25.01 16.30 26.68
CA GLY A 350 -24.30 17.02 27.74
C GLY A 350 -23.93 18.43 27.27
N ARG A 351 -24.11 19.42 28.14
CA ARG A 351 -23.43 20.73 28.01
C ARG A 351 -22.08 20.62 28.71
N ASP A 352 -21.21 19.75 28.21
CA ASP A 352 -19.84 19.75 28.69
C ASP A 352 -19.22 21.10 28.31
N SER A 353 -18.53 21.73 29.25
CA SER A 353 -17.79 22.98 29.02
C SER A 353 -16.57 22.69 28.14
N VAL A 354 -16.82 22.33 26.89
CA VAL A 354 -15.80 22.06 25.87
C VAL A 354 -14.84 23.23 25.76
N GLU A 355 -15.34 24.45 25.92
CA GLU A 355 -14.54 25.66 25.88
C GLU A 355 -13.47 25.69 26.98
N SER A 356 -13.78 25.26 28.21
CA SER A 356 -12.78 25.18 29.29
C SER A 356 -11.71 24.14 29.00
N ILE A 357 -12.09 22.99 28.43
CA ILE A 357 -11.18 21.90 28.06
C ILE A 357 -10.25 22.37 26.93
N VAL A 358 -10.82 22.99 25.90
CA VAL A 358 -10.06 23.58 24.78
C VAL A 358 -9.06 24.59 25.32
N ARG A 359 -9.48 25.53 26.17
CA ARG A 359 -8.58 26.54 26.76
C ARG A 359 -7.43 25.88 27.54
N LYS A 360 -7.72 24.87 28.38
CA LYS A 360 -6.69 24.13 29.14
C LYS A 360 -5.70 23.43 28.22
N VAL A 361 -6.18 22.70 27.21
CA VAL A 361 -5.31 21.93 26.28
C VAL A 361 -4.47 22.87 25.40
N VAL A 362 -5.09 23.94 24.86
CA VAL A 362 -4.39 24.95 24.06
C VAL A 362 -3.34 25.70 24.90
N SER A 363 -3.61 25.97 26.18
CA SER A 363 -2.63 26.59 27.07
C SER A 363 -1.36 25.75 27.28
N LYS A 364 -1.44 24.42 27.08
CA LYS A 364 -0.29 23.50 27.09
C LYS A 364 0.41 23.41 25.73
N GLY A 365 -0.10 24.09 24.70
CA GLY A 365 0.37 23.97 23.31
C GLY A 365 0.01 22.63 22.66
N ALA A 366 -0.94 21.89 23.24
CA ALA A 366 -1.37 20.59 22.75
C ALA A 366 -2.59 20.72 21.81
N LYS A 367 -2.85 19.68 21.03
CA LYS A 367 -3.96 19.57 20.08
C LYS A 367 -5.11 18.76 20.72
N LEU A 368 -6.34 19.19 20.48
CA LEU A 368 -7.54 18.51 20.95
C LEU A 368 -8.35 18.01 19.75
N GLN A 369 -8.67 16.72 19.73
CA GLN A 369 -9.63 16.12 18.81
C GLN A 369 -10.87 15.68 19.59
N LEU A 370 -12.01 16.27 19.27
CA LEU A 370 -13.29 15.92 19.90
C LEU A 370 -14.08 14.99 19.01
N LYS A 371 -14.52 13.86 19.56
CA LYS A 371 -15.40 12.92 18.88
C LYS A 371 -16.67 12.75 19.69
N ARG A 372 -17.80 13.21 19.16
CA ARG A 372 -19.10 12.91 19.78
C ARG A 372 -19.52 11.51 19.35
N LYS A 373 -19.91 10.66 20.30
CA LYS A 373 -20.52 9.38 19.94
C LYS A 373 -21.78 9.68 19.12
N PRO A 374 -21.88 9.18 17.88
CA PRO A 374 -23.11 9.34 17.12
C PRO A 374 -24.25 8.71 17.93
N LYS A 375 -25.42 9.37 17.97
CA LYS A 375 -26.62 8.69 18.44
C LYS A 375 -26.80 7.44 17.55
N PRO A 376 -27.02 6.24 18.11
CA PRO A 376 -27.28 5.07 17.30
C PRO A 376 -28.48 5.37 16.40
N THR A 377 -28.23 5.55 15.11
CA THR A 377 -29.24 5.97 14.13
C THR A 377 -30.16 4.83 13.71
N SER A 378 -29.84 3.59 14.10
CA SER A 378 -30.70 2.43 14.01
C SER A 378 -30.13 1.30 14.87
N LYS A 379 -30.98 0.44 15.43
CA LYS A 379 -30.52 -0.87 15.95
C LYS A 379 -29.78 -1.61 14.84
N ALA A 380 -28.74 -2.37 15.21
CA ALA A 380 -28.08 -3.26 14.27
C ALA A 380 -29.14 -4.20 13.66
N ARG A 381 -29.04 -4.47 12.35
CA ARG A 381 -30.00 -5.37 11.67
C ARG A 381 -29.95 -6.79 12.25
N ILE A 382 -28.76 -7.20 12.70
CA ILE A 382 -28.48 -8.44 13.42
C ILE A 382 -27.73 -8.01 14.68
N GLU A 383 -28.29 -8.29 15.86
CA GLU A 383 -27.65 -7.96 17.13
C GLU A 383 -26.48 -8.91 17.41
N ASN A 384 -25.36 -8.39 17.92
CA ASN A 384 -24.14 -9.13 18.26
C ASN A 384 -23.61 -10.05 17.14
N ALA A 385 -23.68 -9.62 15.89
CA ALA A 385 -23.27 -10.42 14.72
C ALA A 385 -21.82 -10.94 14.83
N GLU A 386 -20.95 -10.16 15.47
CA GLU A 386 -19.54 -10.51 15.77
C GLU A 386 -19.36 -11.72 16.69
N SER A 387 -20.39 -12.13 17.43
CA SER A 387 -20.37 -13.29 18.33
C SER A 387 -21.03 -14.54 17.74
N LEU A 388 -21.58 -14.43 16.52
CA LEU A 388 -22.31 -15.49 15.85
C LEU A 388 -21.44 -16.18 14.80
N SER A 389 -21.72 -17.45 14.51
CA SER A 389 -21.07 -18.15 13.41
C SER A 389 -21.46 -17.55 12.06
N LEU A 390 -20.59 -17.67 11.04
CA LEU A 390 -20.84 -17.21 9.67
C LEU A 390 -22.17 -17.74 9.12
N GLU A 391 -22.45 -19.02 9.35
CA GLU A 391 -23.74 -19.64 8.98
C GLU A 391 -24.91 -18.92 9.66
N ARG A 392 -24.80 -18.63 10.96
CA ARG A 392 -25.88 -18.00 11.73
C ARG A 392 -26.12 -16.57 11.30
N VAL A 393 -25.05 -15.81 11.05
CA VAL A 393 -25.13 -14.45 10.51
C VAL A 393 -25.79 -14.47 9.13
N PHE A 394 -25.41 -15.39 8.25
CA PHE A 394 -26.00 -15.54 6.91
C PHE A 394 -27.48 -15.91 6.97
N THR A 395 -27.87 -16.88 7.81
CA THR A 395 -29.28 -17.27 7.99
C THR A 395 -30.13 -16.08 8.46
N MET A 396 -29.67 -15.36 9.49
CA MET A 396 -30.40 -14.19 10.00
C MET A 396 -30.49 -13.08 8.94
N TYR A 397 -29.45 -12.88 8.13
CA TYR A 397 -29.48 -11.92 7.03
C TYR A 397 -30.48 -12.34 5.94
N ALA A 398 -30.51 -13.62 5.57
CA ALA A 398 -31.41 -14.15 4.57
C ALA A 398 -32.88 -14.07 5.01
N GLU A 399 -33.17 -14.31 6.28
CA GLU A 399 -34.50 -14.10 6.89
C GLU A 399 -34.93 -12.63 6.78
N ILE A 400 -34.05 -11.69 7.14
CA ILE A 400 -34.32 -10.25 7.04
C ILE A 400 -34.59 -9.82 5.58
N LYS A 401 -33.96 -10.49 4.61
CA LYS A 401 -34.11 -10.20 3.19
C LYS A 401 -35.21 -10.99 2.49
N GLY A 402 -35.88 -11.90 3.20
CA GLY A 402 -36.92 -12.75 2.61
C GLY A 402 -36.40 -13.64 1.49
N CYS A 403 -35.16 -14.13 1.60
CA CYS A 403 -34.58 -15.02 0.59
C CYS A 403 -35.35 -16.36 0.53
N SER A 404 -35.43 -16.95 -0.66
CA SER A 404 -36.06 -18.26 -0.83
C SER A 404 -35.20 -19.37 -0.20
N LYS A 405 -35.84 -20.50 0.12
CA LYS A 405 -35.15 -21.63 0.76
C LYS A 405 -33.99 -22.16 -0.08
N GLU A 406 -34.12 -22.11 -1.41
CA GLU A 406 -33.12 -22.57 -2.37
C GLU A 406 -31.86 -21.68 -2.37
N ILE A 407 -32.04 -20.36 -2.19
CA ILE A 407 -30.93 -19.40 -2.07
C ILE A 407 -30.23 -19.60 -0.73
N VAL A 408 -30.99 -19.80 0.35
CA VAL A 408 -30.40 -20.03 1.68
C VAL A 408 -29.64 -21.35 1.73
N SER A 409 -30.18 -22.42 1.16
CA SER A 409 -29.48 -23.72 1.10
C SER A 409 -28.20 -23.63 0.26
N SER A 410 -28.25 -22.96 -0.89
CA SER A 410 -27.08 -22.77 -1.76
C SER A 410 -26.00 -21.93 -1.07
N GLY A 411 -26.39 -20.84 -0.42
CA GLY A 411 -25.46 -19.97 0.31
C GLY A 411 -24.83 -20.64 1.53
N LEU A 412 -25.61 -21.42 2.29
CA LEU A 412 -25.07 -22.23 3.39
C LEU A 412 -24.15 -23.35 2.88
N GLY A 413 -24.44 -23.92 1.71
CA GLY A 413 -23.54 -24.85 1.02
C GLY A 413 -22.17 -24.22 0.76
N ILE A 414 -22.13 -23.05 0.13
CA ILE A 414 -20.89 -22.32 -0.13
C ILE A 414 -20.12 -21.98 1.16
N ILE A 415 -20.83 -21.56 2.22
CA ILE A 415 -20.20 -21.25 3.51
C ILE A 415 -19.61 -22.51 4.15
N ARG A 416 -20.31 -23.65 4.08
CA ARG A 416 -19.80 -24.93 4.58
C ARG A 416 -18.65 -25.44 3.77
N ASP A 417 -18.71 -25.34 2.45
CA ASP A 417 -17.60 -25.69 1.58
C ASP A 417 -16.39 -24.85 1.94
N TYR A 418 -16.56 -23.53 2.13
CA TYR A 418 -15.50 -22.63 2.60
C TYR A 418 -14.94 -22.97 4.00
N LEU A 419 -15.78 -23.44 4.93
CA LEU A 419 -15.37 -23.77 6.30
C LEU A 419 -14.81 -25.19 6.45
N ASN A 420 -15.25 -26.14 5.62
CA ASN A 420 -14.81 -27.54 5.61
C ASN A 420 -13.60 -27.76 4.71
N ASP A 421 -13.22 -26.77 3.90
CA ASP A 421 -11.97 -26.77 3.17
C ASP A 421 -10.81 -26.55 4.16
N ASP A 422 -10.40 -27.62 4.86
CA ASP A 422 -9.13 -27.67 5.59
C ASP A 422 -7.92 -27.54 4.62
N SER A 423 -8.16 -27.45 3.31
CA SER A 423 -7.18 -27.03 2.31
C SER A 423 -7.07 -25.50 2.25
N ASP A 424 -6.46 -24.94 3.30
CA ASP A 424 -6.04 -23.54 3.38
C ASP A 424 -4.80 -23.25 2.47
N VAL A 425 -4.74 -23.95 1.33
CA VAL A 425 -3.80 -23.87 0.22
C VAL A 425 -4.55 -24.34 -1.03
N ILE A 426 -5.34 -23.45 -1.61
CA ILE A 426 -5.44 -23.47 -3.07
C ILE A 426 -4.24 -22.62 -3.54
N PRO A 427 -3.19 -23.21 -4.16
CA PRO A 427 -2.16 -22.44 -4.83
C PRO A 427 -2.82 -21.38 -5.71
N ALA A 428 -2.23 -20.20 -5.89
CA ALA A 428 -2.81 -19.14 -6.72
C ALA A 428 -3.26 -19.63 -8.12
N GLU A 429 -2.70 -20.75 -8.58
CA GLU A 429 -2.98 -21.47 -9.82
C GLU A 429 -4.33 -22.23 -9.86
N SER A 430 -4.96 -22.53 -8.72
CA SER A 430 -6.24 -23.28 -8.65
C SER A 430 -7.42 -22.46 -8.13
N ARG A 431 -7.26 -21.14 -7.88
CA ARG A 431 -8.43 -20.26 -7.88
C ARG A 431 -9.05 -20.43 -9.26
N ARG A 432 -10.33 -20.79 -9.35
CA ARG A 432 -11.07 -20.60 -10.61
C ARG A 432 -10.94 -19.12 -10.93
N SER A 433 -9.99 -18.79 -11.80
CA SER A 433 -9.70 -17.42 -12.17
C SER A 433 -10.88 -17.00 -13.03
N SER A 434 -11.88 -16.38 -12.41
CA SER A 434 -12.99 -15.88 -13.19
C SER A 434 -12.47 -14.75 -14.08
N THR A 435 -12.45 -15.01 -15.38
CA THR A 435 -12.02 -14.05 -16.40
C THR A 435 -13.18 -13.14 -16.72
N LEU A 436 -13.07 -11.87 -16.30
CA LEU A 436 -14.05 -10.83 -16.65
C LEU A 436 -13.48 -9.96 -17.77
N GLU A 437 -14.04 -10.09 -18.96
CA GLU A 437 -13.71 -9.26 -20.10
C GLU A 437 -14.81 -8.23 -20.33
N LEU A 438 -14.50 -6.94 -20.19
CA LEU A 438 -15.44 -5.87 -20.52
C LEU A 438 -15.36 -5.57 -22.01
N VAL A 439 -16.51 -5.61 -22.69
CA VAL A 439 -16.61 -5.46 -24.14
C VAL A 439 -17.15 -4.09 -24.52
N THR A 440 -18.31 -3.71 -24.00
CA THR A 440 -19.00 -2.47 -24.36
C THR A 440 -19.57 -1.80 -23.14
N VAL A 441 -19.53 -0.47 -23.12
CA VAL A 441 -20.14 0.35 -22.09
C VAL A 441 -21.10 1.32 -22.77
N ASN A 442 -22.38 1.25 -22.41
CA ASN A 442 -23.44 2.13 -22.87
C ASN A 442 -23.98 2.93 -21.68
N PHE A 443 -24.25 4.22 -21.85
CA PHE A 443 -24.88 5.01 -20.81
C PHE A 443 -25.67 6.17 -21.39
N GLN A 444 -26.73 6.57 -20.69
CA GLN A 444 -27.60 7.68 -21.04
C GLN A 444 -28.11 8.33 -19.76
N GLY A 445 -28.32 9.64 -19.77
CA GLY A 445 -28.76 10.39 -18.59
C GLY A 445 -27.79 10.24 -17.40
N PHE A 446 -26.49 10.03 -17.67
CA PHE A 446 -25.48 9.72 -16.67
C PHE A 446 -24.42 10.84 -16.59
N GLY A 447 -24.32 11.49 -15.44
CA GLY A 447 -23.48 12.66 -15.19
C GLY A 447 -23.66 13.74 -16.25
N SER A 448 -22.59 14.09 -16.99
CA SER A 448 -22.65 15.13 -18.04
C SER A 448 -23.34 14.69 -19.34
N PHE A 449 -23.71 13.41 -19.47
CA PHE A 449 -24.21 12.85 -20.72
C PHE A 449 -25.73 12.65 -20.68
N GLU A 450 -26.46 13.56 -21.31
CA GLU A 450 -27.92 13.47 -21.46
C GLU A 450 -28.33 12.40 -22.48
N LYS A 451 -27.65 12.38 -23.63
CA LYS A 451 -27.90 11.44 -24.73
C LYS A 451 -27.13 10.13 -24.55
N LEU A 452 -27.59 9.09 -25.25
CA LEU A 452 -26.89 7.79 -25.30
C LEU A 452 -25.46 7.97 -25.82
N ALA A 453 -24.51 7.46 -25.05
CA ALA A 453 -23.11 7.38 -25.40
C ALA A 453 -22.61 5.94 -25.22
N THR A 454 -21.73 5.52 -26.12
CA THR A 454 -21.19 4.16 -26.16
C THR A 454 -19.69 4.22 -26.39
N TYR A 455 -18.91 3.41 -25.67
CA TYR A 455 -17.50 3.18 -25.99
C TYR A 455 -17.12 1.71 -25.81
N SER A 456 -16.11 1.30 -26.58
CA SER A 456 -15.52 -0.04 -26.51
C SER A 456 -14.63 -0.14 -25.27
N ALA A 457 -14.79 -1.23 -24.53
CA ALA A 457 -13.95 -1.59 -23.40
C ALA A 457 -12.88 -2.65 -23.75
N LYS A 458 -12.88 -3.19 -24.98
CA LYS A 458 -11.90 -4.20 -25.45
C LYS A 458 -10.50 -3.63 -25.66
N ASN A 459 -9.49 -4.51 -25.57
CA ASN A 459 -8.11 -4.29 -26.03
C ASN A 459 -7.48 -2.98 -25.49
N ARG A 460 -7.57 -2.75 -24.18
CA ARG A 460 -7.09 -1.50 -23.58
C ARG A 460 -5.57 -1.51 -23.44
N GLY A 461 -4.94 -0.55 -24.11
CA GLY A 461 -3.57 -0.08 -23.86
C GLY A 461 -3.60 1.37 -23.37
N VAL A 462 -2.70 2.22 -23.86
CA VAL A 462 -2.77 3.67 -23.67
C VAL A 462 -3.91 4.24 -24.52
N VAL A 463 -4.94 4.81 -23.87
CA VAL A 463 -6.11 5.39 -24.55
C VAL A 463 -6.15 6.90 -24.34
N LEU A 464 -6.14 7.67 -25.43
CA LEU A 464 -6.34 9.12 -25.39
C LEU A 464 -7.84 9.44 -25.40
N VAL A 465 -8.33 10.09 -24.34
CA VAL A 465 -9.71 10.57 -24.24
C VAL A 465 -9.74 12.08 -24.36
N VAL A 466 -10.32 12.58 -25.45
CA VAL A 466 -10.52 14.00 -25.70
C VAL A 466 -12.01 14.33 -25.57
N GLY A 467 -12.33 15.49 -25.01
CA GLY A 467 -13.70 15.96 -24.87
C GLY A 467 -13.76 17.47 -24.82
N GLU A 468 -14.81 18.03 -25.42
CA GLU A 468 -15.10 19.45 -25.48
C GLU A 468 -16.50 19.68 -24.92
N ASN A 469 -16.66 20.77 -24.16
CA ASN A 469 -17.94 21.15 -23.58
C ASN A 469 -18.64 22.13 -24.51
N SER A 470 -19.77 21.71 -25.09
CA SER A 470 -20.57 22.51 -26.02
C SER A 470 -21.83 23.13 -25.41
N SER A 471 -22.11 22.86 -24.13
CA SER A 471 -23.39 23.20 -23.48
C SER A 471 -23.33 24.42 -22.56
N SER A 472 -22.14 24.89 -22.19
CA SER A 472 -21.97 26.01 -21.25
C SER A 472 -20.89 26.97 -21.72
N THR A 473 -21.27 28.24 -21.89
CA THR A 473 -20.36 29.32 -22.27
C THR A 473 -19.38 29.62 -21.14
N GLY A 474 -18.07 29.56 -21.42
CA GLY A 474 -17.01 29.93 -20.47
C GLY A 474 -16.31 28.80 -19.74
N LEU A 475 -16.61 27.53 -20.04
CA LEU A 475 -15.85 26.36 -19.54
C LEU A 475 -14.94 25.81 -20.65
N SER A 476 -13.64 25.67 -20.36
CA SER A 476 -12.67 25.00 -21.26
C SER A 476 -12.87 23.47 -21.25
N SER A 477 -11.99 22.68 -21.89
CA SER A 477 -12.08 21.19 -21.93
C SER A 477 -12.27 20.52 -20.55
N ASN A 478 -11.96 21.21 -19.45
CA ASN A 478 -12.25 20.77 -18.10
C ASN A 478 -13.79 20.73 -17.88
N ALA A 479 -14.29 19.61 -17.36
CA ALA A 479 -15.72 19.29 -17.17
C ALA A 479 -16.50 18.74 -18.40
N ALA A 480 -15.84 18.37 -19.50
CA ALA A 480 -16.50 17.65 -20.62
C ALA A 480 -16.95 16.20 -20.30
N GLY A 481 -17.01 15.78 -19.02
CA GLY A 481 -17.47 14.45 -18.63
C GLY A 481 -16.47 13.29 -18.84
N LYS A 482 -15.22 13.56 -19.23
CA LYS A 482 -14.19 12.53 -19.52
C LYS A 482 -14.02 11.51 -18.39
N THR A 483 -13.80 11.98 -17.17
CA THR A 483 -13.65 11.11 -15.99
C THR A 483 -14.92 10.32 -15.72
N THR A 484 -16.08 10.99 -15.78
CA THR A 484 -17.41 10.39 -15.61
C THR A 484 -17.64 9.22 -16.58
N MET A 485 -17.28 9.38 -17.85
CA MET A 485 -17.34 8.32 -18.85
C MET A 485 -16.46 7.12 -18.46
N MET A 486 -15.22 7.39 -18.01
CA MET A 486 -14.26 6.34 -17.67
C MET A 486 -14.61 5.58 -16.39
N VAL A 487 -15.30 6.21 -15.43
CA VAL A 487 -15.75 5.57 -14.18
C VAL A 487 -17.15 4.95 -14.29
N ALA A 488 -17.88 5.15 -15.39
CA ALA A 488 -19.21 4.57 -15.61
C ALA A 488 -19.27 3.05 -15.38
N PRO A 489 -18.30 2.22 -15.85
CA PRO A 489 -18.33 0.78 -15.62
C PRO A 489 -18.17 0.43 -14.14
N LEU A 490 -17.27 1.13 -13.44
CA LEU A 490 -17.05 0.97 -12.01
C LEU A 490 -18.33 1.27 -11.24
N TRP A 491 -19.00 2.37 -11.57
CA TRP A 491 -20.27 2.75 -10.96
C TRP A 491 -21.39 1.76 -11.29
N CYS A 492 -21.47 1.24 -12.52
CA CYS A 492 -22.44 0.22 -12.88
C CYS A 492 -22.28 -1.03 -12.00
N LEU A 493 -21.05 -1.53 -11.89
CA LEU A 493 -20.76 -2.77 -11.16
C LEU A 493 -20.91 -2.60 -9.64
N THR A 494 -20.52 -1.44 -9.09
CA THR A 494 -20.36 -1.28 -7.64
C THR A 494 -21.33 -0.30 -6.98
N GLY A 495 -21.95 0.57 -7.78
CA GLY A 495 -22.75 1.71 -7.31
C GLY A 495 -21.92 2.92 -6.88
N PHE A 496 -20.58 2.88 -7.03
CA PHE A 496 -19.68 3.94 -6.61
C PHE A 496 -18.76 4.37 -7.76
N THR A 497 -18.45 5.66 -7.82
CA THR A 497 -17.49 6.23 -8.78
C THR A 497 -16.06 6.26 -8.25
N ASP A 498 -15.87 6.02 -6.95
CA ASP A 498 -14.56 6.00 -6.28
C ASP A 498 -14.50 4.79 -5.34
N ILE A 499 -13.55 3.90 -5.59
CA ILE A 499 -13.21 2.78 -4.70
C ILE A 499 -11.74 2.93 -4.37
N ARG A 500 -11.45 3.19 -3.10
CA ARG A 500 -10.08 3.24 -2.61
C ARG A 500 -9.54 1.83 -2.39
N PRO A 501 -8.23 1.60 -2.58
CA PRO A 501 -7.60 0.28 -2.37
C PRO A 501 -7.81 -0.31 -0.97
N ASP A 502 -8.05 0.55 0.02
CA ASP A 502 -8.28 0.18 1.43
C ASP A 502 -9.74 -0.20 1.75
N GLY A 503 -10.61 -0.27 0.74
CA GLY A 503 -12.03 -0.58 0.90
C GLY A 503 -12.86 0.53 1.58
N THR A 504 -12.24 1.67 1.91
CA THR A 504 -12.96 2.80 2.50
C THR A 504 -13.83 3.49 1.45
N ARG A 505 -15.07 3.76 1.85
CA ARG A 505 -16.09 4.34 0.98
C ARG A 505 -16.15 5.84 1.22
N ALA A 506 -15.97 6.64 0.17
CA ALA A 506 -16.34 8.04 0.23
C ALA A 506 -17.86 8.13 0.43
N THR A 507 -18.29 8.75 1.54
CA THR A 507 -19.69 9.05 1.77
C THR A 507 -20.06 10.23 0.87
N GLY A 508 -20.82 9.99 -0.21
CA GLY A 508 -21.52 11.10 -0.90
C GLY A 508 -21.60 11.13 -2.43
N LEU A 509 -21.25 10.10 -3.21
CA LEU A 509 -21.20 10.26 -4.69
C LEU A 509 -22.11 9.33 -5.52
N SER A 510 -22.89 8.42 -4.92
CA SER A 510 -23.61 7.39 -5.69
C SER A 510 -24.95 7.83 -6.29
N THR A 511 -25.60 8.86 -5.74
CA THR A 511 -26.96 9.30 -6.13
C THR A 511 -26.99 10.56 -7.00
N GLU A 512 -25.89 11.31 -7.11
CA GLU A 512 -25.80 12.55 -7.91
C GLU A 512 -25.44 12.30 -9.38
N MET A 513 -25.36 11.04 -9.82
CA MET A 513 -24.92 10.70 -11.18
C MET A 513 -26.05 10.72 -12.23
N LEU A 514 -27.27 11.11 -11.85
CA LEU A 514 -28.34 11.36 -12.82
C LEU A 514 -28.12 12.74 -13.45
N ASN A 515 -28.06 12.81 -14.79
CA ASN A 515 -27.96 14.08 -15.49
C ASN A 515 -29.13 15.01 -15.11
N ASP A 516 -28.85 16.29 -14.87
CA ASP A 516 -29.83 17.24 -14.34
C ASP A 516 -31.08 17.38 -15.21
N ASN A 517 -30.91 17.26 -16.54
CA ASN A 517 -31.97 17.35 -17.55
C ASN A 517 -32.71 16.03 -17.77
N SER A 518 -32.33 14.94 -17.10
CA SER A 518 -32.89 13.61 -17.31
C SER A 518 -33.77 13.17 -16.14
N GLU A 519 -34.97 12.63 -16.42
CA GLU A 519 -35.82 12.00 -15.39
C GLU A 519 -35.32 10.59 -15.02
N SER A 520 -34.57 9.96 -15.90
CA SER A 520 -33.95 8.65 -15.70
C SER A 520 -32.64 8.54 -16.48
N GLY A 521 -31.75 7.69 -16.00
CA GLY A 521 -30.49 7.36 -16.67
C GLY A 521 -30.07 5.94 -16.39
N PHE A 522 -29.13 5.41 -17.17
CA PHE A 522 -28.57 4.09 -16.96
C PHE A 522 -27.11 4.02 -17.38
N VAL A 523 -26.41 3.05 -16.82
CA VAL A 523 -25.15 2.53 -17.34
C VAL A 523 -25.30 1.03 -17.52
N GLN A 524 -24.94 0.54 -18.70
CA GLN A 524 -24.95 -0.86 -19.07
C GLN A 524 -23.54 -1.27 -19.49
N VAL A 525 -23.04 -2.33 -18.85
CA VAL A 525 -21.75 -2.93 -19.13
C VAL A 525 -22.00 -4.33 -19.70
N GLU A 526 -21.49 -4.57 -20.90
CA GLU A 526 -21.54 -5.86 -21.56
C GLU A 526 -20.15 -6.47 -21.61
N GLY A 527 -20.06 -7.78 -21.38
CA GLY A 527 -18.80 -8.47 -21.25
C GLY A 527 -18.92 -9.98 -21.33
N LEU A 528 -17.81 -10.64 -21.07
CA LEU A 528 -17.73 -12.08 -20.88
C LEU A 528 -17.27 -12.36 -19.45
N LEU A 529 -17.96 -13.26 -18.75
CA LEU A 529 -17.51 -13.84 -17.50
C LEU A 529 -17.25 -15.32 -17.75
N ASP A 530 -16.00 -15.74 -17.70
CA ASP A 530 -15.59 -17.11 -18.00
C ASP A 530 -16.09 -17.58 -19.37
N GLY A 531 -15.98 -16.69 -20.36
CA GLY A 531 -16.46 -16.92 -21.73
C GLY A 531 -17.98 -16.86 -21.91
N ARG A 532 -18.77 -16.67 -20.84
CA ARG A 532 -20.24 -16.54 -20.90
C ARG A 532 -20.67 -15.10 -21.02
N GLN A 533 -21.73 -14.83 -21.78
CA GLN A 533 -22.24 -13.47 -21.93
C GLN A 533 -22.74 -12.91 -20.59
N LEU A 534 -22.20 -11.75 -20.23
CA LEU A 534 -22.58 -10.96 -19.07
C LEU A 534 -23.11 -9.61 -19.54
N ARG A 535 -24.28 -9.23 -19.03
CA ARG A 535 -24.80 -7.86 -19.12
C ARG A 535 -25.18 -7.39 -17.72
N VAL A 536 -24.61 -6.28 -17.31
CA VAL A 536 -24.95 -5.59 -16.06
C VAL A 536 -25.51 -4.22 -16.39
N THR A 537 -26.73 -3.95 -15.96
CA THR A 537 -27.38 -2.64 -16.16
C THR A 537 -27.73 -2.05 -14.80
N ARG A 538 -27.22 -0.86 -14.51
CA ARG A 538 -27.63 -0.07 -13.35
C ARG A 538 -28.38 1.17 -13.82
N SER A 539 -29.57 1.37 -13.30
CA SER A 539 -30.46 2.47 -13.69
C SER A 539 -30.78 3.38 -12.51
N LEU A 540 -30.97 4.66 -12.80
CA LEU A 540 -31.43 5.71 -11.88
C LEU A 540 -32.75 6.29 -12.39
N ARG A 541 -33.69 6.54 -11.48
CA ARG A 541 -34.95 7.23 -11.80
C ARG A 541 -35.30 8.25 -10.73
N ARG A 542 -35.62 9.47 -11.15
CA ARG A 542 -36.08 10.54 -10.26
C ARG A 542 -37.55 10.32 -9.91
N LYS A 543 -37.86 10.29 -8.61
CA LYS A 543 -39.22 10.15 -8.08
C LYS A 543 -39.43 11.20 -6.99
N GLY A 544 -39.96 12.34 -7.39
CA GLY A 544 -40.01 13.53 -6.53
C GLY A 544 -38.60 14.02 -6.19
N ARG A 545 -38.31 14.22 -4.89
CA ARG A 545 -36.97 14.63 -4.39
C ARG A 545 -35.98 13.49 -4.20
N ARG A 546 -36.38 12.23 -4.46
CA ARG A 546 -35.52 11.05 -4.29
C ARG A 546 -35.12 10.48 -5.65
N ILE A 547 -33.95 9.86 -5.70
CA ILE A 547 -33.47 9.09 -6.84
C ILE A 547 -33.47 7.62 -6.41
N GLU A 548 -34.24 6.79 -7.12
CA GLU A 548 -34.27 5.33 -6.93
C GLU A 548 -33.24 4.70 -7.87
N SER A 549 -32.46 3.73 -7.37
CA SER A 549 -31.50 2.97 -8.16
C SER A 549 -31.91 1.51 -8.29
N SER A 550 -31.82 0.93 -9.48
CA SER A 550 -32.01 -0.51 -9.72
C SER A 550 -30.75 -1.12 -10.36
N LEU A 551 -30.54 -2.41 -10.12
CA LEU A 551 -29.47 -3.20 -10.72
C LEU A 551 -30.10 -4.44 -11.34
N GLU A 552 -29.77 -4.69 -12.60
CA GLU A 552 -30.12 -5.89 -13.35
C GLU A 552 -28.82 -6.57 -13.79
N VAL A 553 -28.73 -7.87 -13.54
CA VAL A 553 -27.60 -8.70 -13.96
C VAL A 553 -28.16 -9.86 -14.76
N ILE A 554 -27.76 -9.95 -16.02
CA ILE A 554 -28.08 -11.04 -16.91
C ILE A 554 -26.79 -11.79 -17.19
N LEU A 555 -26.77 -13.05 -16.76
CA LEU A 555 -25.75 -14.03 -17.11
C LEU A 555 -26.44 -15.06 -17.97
N ASP A 556 -26.03 -15.18 -19.23
CA ASP A 556 -26.60 -16.19 -20.10
C ASP A 556 -26.03 -17.55 -19.70
N VAL A 557 -26.81 -18.31 -18.93
CA VAL A 557 -26.52 -19.70 -18.64
C VAL A 557 -27.06 -20.51 -19.81
N CYS A 558 -26.28 -20.64 -20.88
CA CYS A 558 -26.50 -21.77 -21.78
C CYS A 558 -26.41 -23.04 -20.92
N ARG A 559 -27.53 -23.75 -20.84
CA ARG A 559 -27.65 -25.09 -20.26
C ARG A 559 -26.70 -26.06 -20.94
#